data_AF-A0A0C2CI68-F1
#
_entry.id   AF-A0A0C2CI68-F1
#
_cell.length_a   1.000
_cell.length_b   1.000
_cell.length_c   1.000
_cell.angle_alpha   90.00
_cell.angle_beta   90.00
_cell.angle_gamma   90.00
#
_symmetry.space_group_name_H-M   'P 1'
#
loop_
_entity.id
_entity.type
_entity.pdbx_description
1 polymer ?
#
loop_
_entity_poly.entity_id
_entity_poly.type
_entity_poly.pdbx_seq_one_letter_code
_entity_poly.pdbx_strand_id
1 'polypeptide(L)'
;LQGKYVNGARSREYNVYSTFQSHEPEFDYLKSLEIEEKINQIKWLKKKNAANFILSTNDKTVKLWKISERERKVADDSWNIRRGQFVGSLQIPSIVPMELIVEASPRRVYGNAHTYHVNSISVNSDQVSFLGASLSAWLSS
;
A
#
# COMPACT_ATOMS: atom_id res chain seq x y z
N LEU A 1 -4.60 16.55 -7.24
CA LEU A 1 -3.98 16.76 -8.58
C LEU A 1 -5.04 16.53 -9.64
N GLN A 2 -5.39 17.60 -10.35
CA GLN A 2 -6.61 17.71 -11.16
C GLN A 2 -6.35 17.13 -12.56
N GLY A 3 -7.05 16.05 -12.92
CA GLY A 3 -7.12 15.58 -14.30
C GLY A 3 -7.78 16.67 -15.14
N LYS A 4 -6.96 17.53 -15.75
CA LYS A 4 -7.45 18.54 -16.69
C LYS A 4 -7.96 17.83 -17.93
N TYR A 5 -9.28 17.87 -18.11
CA TYR A 5 -9.90 17.61 -19.41
C TYR A 5 -9.37 18.67 -20.37
N VAL A 6 -8.63 18.26 -21.40
CA VAL A 6 -8.23 19.14 -22.49
C VAL A 6 -9.03 18.67 -23.70
N ASN A 7 -9.96 19.51 -24.18
CA ASN A 7 -10.80 19.26 -25.36
C ASN A 7 -11.69 18.01 -25.31
N GLY A 8 -12.35 17.74 -24.18
CA GLY A 8 -13.34 16.64 -24.08
C GLY A 8 -12.77 15.23 -24.19
N ALA A 9 -11.48 15.09 -24.48
CA ALA A 9 -10.75 13.83 -24.45
C ALA A 9 -10.00 13.71 -23.11
N ARG A 10 -10.13 12.56 -22.46
CA ARG A 10 -9.30 12.22 -21.30
C ARG A 10 -7.84 12.21 -21.78
N SER A 11 -7.02 13.12 -21.26
CA SER A 11 -5.58 13.10 -21.53
C SER A 11 -5.05 11.67 -21.28
N ARG A 12 -4.38 11.11 -22.29
CA ARG A 12 -3.78 9.76 -22.24
C ARG A 12 -2.45 9.74 -21.47
N GLU A 13 -2.06 10.87 -20.90
CA GLU A 13 -0.80 11.00 -20.18
C GLU A 13 -0.94 10.42 -18.78
N TYR A 14 -0.22 9.33 -18.54
CA TYR A 14 -0.10 8.70 -17.23
C TYR A 14 1.07 9.34 -16.50
N ASN A 15 0.77 10.12 -15.46
CA ASN A 15 1.78 10.67 -14.57
C ASN A 15 2.03 9.72 -13.39
N VAL A 16 3.24 9.76 -12.85
CA VAL A 16 3.61 8.97 -11.66
C VAL A 16 2.72 9.41 -10.50
N TYR A 17 1.98 8.45 -9.94
CA TYR A 17 1.06 8.69 -8.83
C TYR A 17 1.73 8.46 -7.46
N SER A 18 2.56 7.43 -7.34
CA SER A 18 3.36 7.11 -6.15
C SER A 18 4.47 6.14 -6.53
N THR A 19 5.63 6.25 -5.87
CA THR A 19 6.75 5.32 -6.00
C THR A 19 7.13 4.85 -4.60
N PHE A 20 7.21 3.55 -4.41
CA PHE A 20 7.63 2.94 -3.14
C PHE A 20 8.29 1.58 -3.40
N GLN A 21 9.24 1.20 -2.54
CA GLN A 21 9.88 -0.10 -2.59
C GLN A 21 8.99 -1.14 -1.91
N SER A 22 8.63 -2.20 -2.65
CA SER A 22 7.71 -3.21 -2.13
C SER A 22 8.42 -4.39 -1.46
N HIS A 23 9.43 -4.98 -2.09
CA HIS A 23 10.15 -6.14 -1.59
C HIS A 23 11.65 -5.84 -1.55
N GLU A 24 12.36 -6.53 -0.68
CA GLU A 24 13.82 -6.51 -0.59
C GLU A 24 14.33 -7.90 -0.98
N PRO A 25 15.56 -8.03 -1.48
CA PRO A 25 16.16 -9.34 -1.70
C PRO A 25 16.38 -10.04 -0.34
N GLU A 26 15.99 -11.31 -0.26
CA GLU A 26 16.09 -12.12 0.95
C GLU A 26 16.76 -13.47 0.63
N PHE A 27 17.32 -14.15 1.65
CA PHE A 27 17.91 -15.48 1.48
C PHE A 27 17.33 -16.46 2.50
N ASP A 28 16.82 -17.60 2.01
CA ASP A 28 16.36 -18.71 2.84
C ASP A 28 17.53 -19.67 3.10
N TYR A 29 18.10 -19.62 4.30
CA TYR A 29 19.23 -20.46 4.71
C TYR A 29 18.86 -21.94 4.84
N LEU A 30 17.61 -22.27 5.17
CA LEU A 30 17.19 -23.67 5.34
C LEU A 30 17.01 -24.35 3.99
N LYS A 31 16.53 -23.61 2.99
CA LYS A 31 16.34 -24.11 1.63
C LYS A 31 17.50 -23.77 0.69
N SER A 32 18.49 -23.00 1.16
CA SER A 32 19.58 -22.44 0.35
C SER A 32 19.05 -21.79 -0.92
N LEU A 33 18.01 -20.96 -0.77
CA LEU A 33 17.27 -20.36 -1.87
C LEU A 33 17.33 -18.84 -1.78
N GLU A 34 17.77 -18.19 -2.86
CA GLU A 34 17.69 -16.74 -3.01
C GLU A 34 16.25 -16.34 -3.36
N ILE A 35 15.74 -15.34 -2.65
CA ILE A 35 14.42 -14.76 -2.86
C ILE A 35 14.64 -13.38 -3.48
N GLU A 36 14.31 -13.27 -4.76
CA GLU A 36 14.40 -11.99 -5.47
C GLU A 36 13.40 -10.96 -4.91
N GLU A 37 13.77 -9.68 -4.98
CA GLU A 37 12.86 -8.55 -4.74
C GLU A 37 11.81 -8.37 -5.86
N LYS A 38 11.95 -9.15 -6.94
CA LYS A 38 11.12 -9.07 -8.13
C LYS A 38 9.65 -9.29 -7.80
N ILE A 39 8.83 -8.36 -8.27
CA ILE A 39 7.38 -8.44 -8.12
C ILE A 39 6.80 -9.26 -9.27
N ASN A 40 6.18 -10.39 -8.97
CA ASN A 40 5.55 -11.29 -9.93
C ASN A 40 4.20 -10.75 -10.40
N GLN A 41 3.37 -10.29 -9.45
CA GLN A 41 2.03 -9.81 -9.75
C GLN A 41 1.65 -8.63 -8.86
N ILE A 42 0.88 -7.71 -9.44
CA ILE A 42 0.26 -6.59 -8.74
C ILE A 42 -1.24 -6.62 -9.03
N LYS A 43 -2.06 -6.47 -7.99
CA LYS A 43 -3.52 -6.46 -8.13
C LYS A 43 -4.15 -5.37 -7.26
N TRP A 44 -4.91 -4.48 -7.92
CA TRP A 44 -5.72 -3.50 -7.23
C TRP A 44 -6.93 -4.15 -6.58
N LEU A 45 -7.20 -3.77 -5.34
CA LEU A 45 -8.45 -4.10 -4.66
C LEU A 45 -9.49 -3.03 -4.97
N LYS A 46 -10.77 -3.42 -4.90
CA LYS A 46 -11.87 -2.47 -5.07
C LYS A 46 -11.78 -1.39 -3.99
N LYS A 47 -11.91 -0.14 -4.41
CA LYS A 47 -11.86 1.03 -3.52
C LYS A 47 -13.07 1.01 -2.58
N LYS A 48 -12.85 0.78 -1.28
CA LYS A 48 -13.89 0.83 -0.23
C LYS A 48 -13.96 2.19 0.48
N ASN A 49 -12.87 2.95 0.49
CA ASN A 49 -12.76 4.23 1.18
C ASN A 49 -11.94 5.22 0.32
N ALA A 50 -11.57 6.38 0.87
CA ALA A 50 -10.74 7.34 0.15
C ALA A 50 -9.36 6.78 -0.25
N ALA A 51 -8.86 5.74 0.44
CA ALA A 51 -7.59 5.09 0.15
C ALA A 51 -7.75 3.97 -0.90
N ASN A 52 -6.70 3.78 -1.68
CA ASN A 52 -6.58 2.63 -2.58
C ASN A 52 -5.80 1.52 -1.89
N PHE A 53 -6.04 0.28 -2.30
CA PHE A 53 -5.29 -0.86 -1.80
C PHE A 53 -4.75 -1.69 -2.96
N ILE A 54 -3.51 -2.15 -2.81
CA ILE A 54 -2.80 -2.96 -3.80
C ILE A 54 -2.24 -4.18 -3.10
N LEU A 55 -2.33 -5.33 -3.75
CA LEU A 55 -1.54 -6.51 -3.43
C LEU A 55 -0.35 -6.58 -4.37
N SER A 56 0.84 -6.78 -3.80
CA SER A 56 2.08 -7.05 -4.52
C SER A 56 2.62 -8.39 -4.08
N THR A 57 3.14 -9.18 -5.01
CA THR A 57 3.51 -10.57 -4.75
C THR A 57 4.92 -10.83 -5.24
N ASN A 58 5.75 -11.47 -4.43
CA ASN A 58 6.99 -12.10 -4.89
C ASN A 58 6.86 -13.62 -4.72
N ASP A 59 7.96 -14.35 -4.88
CA ASP A 59 7.97 -15.80 -4.85
C ASP A 59 7.54 -16.42 -3.51
N LYS A 60 7.70 -15.68 -2.40
CA LYS A 60 7.50 -16.21 -1.03
C LYS A 60 6.48 -15.44 -0.22
N THR A 61 6.20 -14.21 -0.59
CA THR A 61 5.46 -13.25 0.22
C THR A 61 4.45 -12.48 -0.63
N VAL A 62 3.37 -12.13 0.05
CA VAL A 62 2.31 -11.28 -0.48
C VAL A 62 2.19 -10.10 0.45
N LYS A 63 2.37 -8.88 -0.07
CA LYS A 63 2.23 -7.64 0.71
C LYS A 63 0.98 -6.89 0.28
N LEU A 64 0.20 -6.47 1.26
CA LEU A 64 -0.95 -5.58 1.10
C LEU A 64 -0.52 -4.15 1.42
N TRP A 65 -0.60 -3.29 0.41
CA TRP A 65 -0.29 -1.87 0.50
C TRP A 65 -1.57 -1.04 0.57
N LYS A 66 -1.52 0.03 1.37
CA LYS A 66 -2.53 1.09 1.39
C LYS A 66 -1.91 2.35 0.83
N ILE A 67 -2.51 2.88 -0.21
CA ILE A 67 -2.14 4.15 -0.82
C ILE A 67 -3.18 5.18 -0.42
N SER A 68 -2.80 6.09 0.46
CA SER A 68 -3.68 7.18 0.91
C SER A 68 -3.16 8.53 0.45
N GLU A 69 -4.10 9.36 0.03
CA GLU A 69 -3.89 10.77 -0.23
C GLU A 69 -4.09 11.57 1.06
N ARG A 70 -3.16 12.48 1.35
CA ARG A 70 -3.27 13.42 2.46
C ARG A 70 -3.06 14.84 1.92
N GLU A 71 -4.06 15.69 2.10
CA GLU A 71 -4.04 17.11 1.69
C GLU A 71 -4.13 18.07 2.89
N ARG A 72 -4.15 17.54 4.12
CA ARG A 72 -4.24 18.35 5.34
C ARG A 72 -3.19 17.93 6.37
N LYS A 73 -2.57 18.92 7.02
CA LYS A 73 -1.69 18.73 8.17
C LYS A 73 -2.20 19.49 9.39
N VAL A 74 -1.67 19.14 10.56
CA VAL A 74 -1.83 19.94 11.76
C VAL A 74 -0.94 21.17 11.61
N ALA A 75 -1.44 22.36 11.92
CA ALA A 75 -0.60 23.56 11.90
C ALA A 75 0.52 23.44 12.95
N ASP A 76 1.76 23.68 12.50
CA ASP A 76 2.98 23.47 13.27
C ASP A 76 3.01 24.28 14.59
N ASP A 77 2.30 25.41 14.63
CA ASP A 77 2.25 26.34 15.78
C ASP A 77 1.03 26.17 16.71
N SER A 78 0.23 25.11 16.57
CA SER A 78 -1.03 24.98 17.33
C SER A 78 -0.87 24.44 18.76
N TRP A 79 0.35 24.43 19.30
CA TRP A 79 0.65 23.90 20.63
C TRP A 79 0.98 25.04 21.58
N ASN A 80 0.11 25.28 22.56
CA ASN A 80 0.41 26.11 23.73
C ASN A 80 1.05 25.32 24.89
N ILE A 81 1.58 24.12 24.62
CA ILE A 81 2.39 23.34 25.55
C ILE A 81 3.87 23.56 25.19
N ARG A 82 4.44 24.68 25.61
CA ARG A 82 5.88 24.88 25.59
C ARG A 82 6.44 24.49 26.96
N ARG A 83 7.26 23.43 27.02
CA ARG A 83 8.10 23.07 28.17
C ARG A 83 7.38 23.12 29.54
N GLY A 84 6.30 22.35 29.70
CA GLY A 84 5.71 22.08 31.03
C GLY A 84 5.01 23.26 31.71
N GLN A 85 4.84 24.40 31.03
CA GLN A 85 4.06 25.53 31.54
C GLN A 85 2.83 25.75 30.64
N PHE A 86 1.65 25.66 31.23
CA PHE A 86 0.39 26.02 30.57
C PHE A 86 0.29 27.55 30.57
N VAL A 87 0.50 28.17 29.41
CA VAL A 87 0.36 29.62 29.24
C VAL A 87 -0.98 29.88 28.54
N GLY A 88 -1.99 30.30 29.29
CA GLY A 88 -3.29 30.73 28.76
C GLY A 88 -4.30 29.60 28.48
N SER A 89 -5.34 29.88 27.71
CA SER A 89 -6.45 28.95 27.40
C SER A 89 -6.02 27.79 26.49
N LEU A 90 -6.58 26.59 26.69
CA LEU A 90 -6.31 25.40 25.86
C LEU A 90 -6.61 25.68 24.37
N GLN A 91 -5.58 25.63 23.50
CA GLN A 91 -5.77 25.77 22.06
C GLN A 91 -5.82 24.37 21.45
N ILE A 92 -6.85 24.13 20.64
CA ILE A 92 -7.02 22.87 19.91
C ILE A 92 -6.29 23.00 18.57
N PRO A 93 -5.55 21.96 18.13
CA PRO A 93 -4.87 21.98 16.86
C PRO A 93 -5.81 22.25 15.69
N SER A 94 -5.46 23.24 14.87
CA SER A 94 -6.19 23.55 13.64
C SER A 94 -5.64 22.73 12.48
N ILE A 95 -6.56 22.27 11.62
CA ILE A 95 -6.23 21.50 10.42
C ILE A 95 -6.04 22.49 9.28
N VAL A 96 -4.82 22.57 8.74
CA VAL A 96 -4.49 23.46 7.61
C VAL A 96 -4.30 22.66 6.33
N PRO A 97 -4.70 23.21 5.16
CA PRO A 97 -4.42 22.58 3.87
C PRO A 97 -2.91 22.52 3.62
N MET A 98 -2.45 21.46 2.96
CA MET A 98 -1.07 21.28 2.53
C MET A 98 -1.03 20.73 1.11
N GLU A 99 0.18 20.64 0.56
CA GLU A 99 0.41 19.95 -0.71
C GLU A 99 -0.09 18.49 -0.64
N LEU A 100 -0.69 18.00 -1.72
CA LEU A 100 -1.21 16.64 -1.79
C LEU A 100 -0.05 15.64 -1.74
N ILE A 101 0.05 14.91 -0.64
CA ILE A 101 1.02 13.84 -0.47
C ILE A 101 0.32 12.50 -0.67
N VAL A 102 0.90 11.64 -1.51
CA VAL A 102 0.47 10.26 -1.71
C VAL A 102 1.41 9.34 -0.96
N GLU A 103 0.90 8.70 0.10
CA GLU A 103 1.69 7.81 0.95
C GLU A 103 1.27 6.35 0.74
N ALA A 104 2.25 5.48 0.47
CA ALA A 104 2.08 4.04 0.42
C ALA A 104 2.58 3.41 1.71
N SER A 105 1.69 2.77 2.47
CA SER A 105 2.01 2.11 3.74
C SER A 105 1.74 0.60 3.65
N PRO A 106 2.65 -0.26 4.12
CA PRO A 106 2.38 -1.69 4.19
C PRO A 106 1.39 -1.95 5.32
N ARG A 107 0.28 -2.62 5.02
CA ARG A 107 -0.73 -2.99 6.03
C ARG A 107 -0.56 -4.40 6.56
N ARG A 108 -0.27 -5.34 5.67
CA ARG A 108 -0.14 -6.75 6.01
C ARG A 108 0.90 -7.40 5.10
N VAL A 109 1.68 -8.28 5.70
CA VAL A 109 2.65 -9.13 4.99
C VAL A 109 2.24 -10.57 5.28
N TYR A 110 2.03 -11.34 4.22
CA TYR A 110 1.68 -12.75 4.28
C TYR A 110 2.86 -13.53 3.73
N GLY A 111 3.65 -14.14 4.63
CA GLY A 111 4.78 -14.99 4.28
C GLY A 111 4.47 -16.47 4.51
N ASN A 112 5.28 -17.34 3.91
CA ASN A 112 5.42 -18.76 4.24
C ASN A 112 4.14 -19.63 4.21
N ALA A 113 3.08 -19.18 3.53
CA ALA A 113 1.86 -19.99 3.36
C ALA A 113 1.98 -21.09 2.29
N HIS A 114 3.02 -21.04 1.45
CA HIS A 114 3.17 -21.95 0.31
C HIS A 114 4.59 -22.54 0.24
N THR A 115 4.67 -23.87 0.12
CA THR A 115 5.93 -24.61 -0.12
C THR A 115 6.56 -24.26 -1.47
N TYR A 116 5.76 -23.74 -2.41
CA TYR A 116 6.11 -23.43 -3.81
C TYR A 116 5.96 -21.93 -4.14
N HIS A 117 6.52 -21.51 -5.28
CA HIS A 117 6.48 -20.12 -5.77
C HIS A 117 5.03 -19.64 -5.99
N VAL A 118 4.73 -18.42 -5.54
CA VAL A 118 3.41 -17.80 -5.74
C VAL A 118 3.29 -17.31 -7.19
N ASN A 119 2.62 -18.09 -8.03
CA ASN A 119 2.43 -17.78 -9.45
C ASN A 119 1.23 -16.87 -9.73
N SER A 120 0.21 -16.85 -8.86
CA SER A 120 -0.97 -16.01 -9.04
C SER A 120 -1.74 -15.74 -7.75
N ILE A 121 -2.38 -14.57 -7.67
CA ILE A 121 -3.28 -14.22 -6.57
C ILE A 121 -4.66 -13.83 -7.08
N SER A 122 -5.68 -14.51 -6.55
CA SER A 122 -7.07 -14.11 -6.71
C SER A 122 -7.63 -13.53 -5.42
N VAL A 123 -8.39 -12.45 -5.54
CA VAL A 123 -9.01 -11.76 -4.42
C VAL A 123 -10.43 -12.30 -4.32
N ASN A 124 -10.84 -12.78 -3.15
CA ASN A 124 -12.20 -13.24 -2.93
C ASN A 124 -13.18 -12.04 -2.94
N SER A 125 -14.45 -12.30 -3.24
CA SER A 125 -15.51 -11.28 -3.31
C SER A 125 -15.76 -10.57 -1.97
N ASP A 126 -15.42 -11.21 -0.85
CA ASP A 126 -15.46 -10.63 0.51
C ASP A 126 -14.41 -9.53 0.75
N GLN A 127 -13.39 -9.45 -0.12
CA GLN A 127 -12.26 -8.50 -0.07
C GLN A 127 -11.50 -8.53 1.27
N VAL A 128 -11.62 -9.63 2.01
CA VAL A 128 -10.93 -9.90 3.28
C VAL A 128 -10.05 -11.14 3.15
N SER A 129 -10.46 -12.08 2.30
CA SER A 129 -9.76 -13.32 2.01
C SER A 129 -9.17 -13.24 0.59
N PHE A 130 -7.93 -13.69 0.40
CA PHE A 130 -7.36 -13.92 -0.93
C PHE A 130 -7.00 -15.40 -1.03
N LEU A 131 -7.31 -15.99 -2.18
CA LEU A 131 -6.89 -17.34 -2.51
C LEU A 131 -5.57 -17.23 -3.26
N GLY A 132 -4.47 -17.60 -2.60
CA GLY A 132 -3.21 -17.91 -3.26
C GLY A 132 -3.40 -19.22 -4.03
N ALA A 133 -3.64 -19.13 -5.34
CA ALA A 133 -3.78 -20.31 -6.18
C ALA A 133 -2.37 -20.86 -6.47
N SER A 134 -1.93 -21.82 -5.67
CA SER A 134 -0.76 -22.63 -6.02
C SER A 134 -1.19 -23.72 -7.01
N LEU A 135 -0.47 -23.82 -8.13
CA LEU A 135 -0.74 -24.73 -9.25
C LEU A 135 -0.51 -26.22 -8.93
N SER A 136 -0.45 -26.61 -7.65
CA SER A 136 -0.30 -28.00 -7.21
C SER A 136 -1.47 -28.53 -6.38
N ALA A 137 -2.49 -27.71 -6.09
CA ALA A 137 -3.67 -28.15 -5.32
C ALA A 137 -4.81 -28.74 -6.17
N TRP A 138 -4.63 -28.90 -7.49
CA TRP A 138 -5.64 -29.45 -8.41
C TRP A 138 -5.27 -30.81 -9.03
N LEU A 139 -4.21 -31.48 -8.58
CA LEU A 139 -3.79 -32.79 -9.11
C LEU A 139 -3.48 -33.85 -8.06
N SER A 140 -4.16 -33.85 -6.91
CA SER A 140 -4.14 -35.06 -6.06
C SER A 140 -5.48 -35.28 -5.34
N SER A 141 -6.22 -36.21 -5.96
CA SER A 141 -7.37 -36.99 -5.48
C SER A 141 -8.74 -36.33 -5.33
#